data_AF-A0A6B2H5J1-F1
#
_entry.id   AF-A0A6B2H5J1-F1
#
_cell.length_a   1.000
_cell.length_b   1.000
_cell.length_c   1.000
_cell.angle_alpha   90.00
_cell.angle_beta   90.00
_cell.angle_gamma   90.00
#
_symmetry.space_group_name_H-M   'P 1'
#
loop_
_entity.id
_entity.type
_entity.pdbx_description
1 polymer ?
#
loop_
_entity_poly.entity_id
_entity_poly.type
_entity_poly.pdbx_seq_one_letter_code
_entity_poly.pdbx_strand_id
1 'polypeptide(L)'
;MKNLNLPVMIGILFSVIGLVTLFLVGQALTAAIWLSFGNGLLLTSLRFTRVNEFGEAEQQPVPKARVYAGIFLIVLAGILLLLQIIQDLQQPAA
;
A
#
# COMPACT_ATOMS: atom_id res chain seq x y z
N MET A 1 19.82 -4.76 -14.12
CA MET A 1 18.61 -4.10 -13.58
C MET A 1 17.35 -4.66 -14.27
N LYS A 2 16.95 -5.91 -13.98
CA LYS A 2 15.84 -6.57 -14.73
C LYS A 2 14.86 -7.39 -13.88
N ASN A 3 14.84 -7.18 -12.56
CA ASN A 3 13.98 -7.93 -11.64
C ASN A 3 13.15 -6.98 -10.75
N LEU A 4 12.62 -5.88 -11.31
CA LEU A 4 11.62 -5.12 -10.55
C LEU A 4 10.37 -5.98 -10.47
N ASN A 5 10.10 -6.49 -9.28
CA ASN A 5 8.95 -7.32 -9.02
C ASN A 5 7.69 -6.49 -9.29
N LEU A 6 6.73 -7.04 -10.04
CA LEU A 6 5.47 -6.37 -10.41
C LEU A 6 4.80 -5.64 -9.21
N PRO A 7 4.78 -6.19 -7.98
CA PRO A 7 4.22 -5.50 -6.80
C PRO A 7 4.96 -4.22 -6.41
N VAL A 8 6.28 -4.15 -6.63
CA VAL A 8 7.09 -2.94 -6.36
C VAL A 8 6.73 -1.84 -7.33
N MET A 9 6.59 -2.17 -8.61
CA MET A 9 6.23 -1.18 -9.62
C MET A 9 4.83 -0.61 -9.36
N ILE A 10 3.86 -1.47 -9.01
CA ILE A 10 2.51 -1.03 -8.65
C ILE A 10 2.54 -0.21 -7.35
N GLY A 11 3.34 -0.63 -6.36
CA GLY A 11 3.49 0.11 -5.10
C GLY A 11 4.03 1.53 -5.30
N ILE A 12 5.04 1.70 -6.15
CA ILE A 12 5.59 3.02 -6.51
C ILE A 12 4.52 3.88 -7.19
N LEU A 13 3.76 3.32 -8.15
CA LEU A 13 2.69 4.05 -8.84
C LEU A 13 1.61 4.53 -7.86
N PHE A 14 1.16 3.66 -6.94
CA PHE A 14 0.18 4.04 -5.91
C PHE A 14 0.72 5.11 -4.95
N SER A 15 2.00 5.05 -4.59
CA SER A 15 2.63 6.09 -3.78
C SER A 15 2.72 7.44 -4.51
N VAL A 16 3.04 7.44 -5.81
CA VAL A 16 3.04 8.68 -6.62
C VAL A 16 1.64 9.26 -6.74
N ILE A 17 0.63 8.41 -7.00
CA ILE A 17 -0.77 8.83 -7.06
C ILE A 17 -1.18 9.45 -5.72
N GLY A 18 -0.90 8.78 -4.60
CA GLY A 18 -1.25 9.31 -3.28
C GLY A 18 -0.55 10.63 -2.95
N LEU A 19 0.69 10.81 -3.40
CA LEU A 19 1.44 12.05 -3.22
C LEU A 19 0.83 13.18 -4.06
N VAL A 20 0.45 12.90 -5.31
CA VAL A 20 -0.29 13.82 -6.18
C VAL A 20 -1.64 14.20 -5.56
N THR A 21 -2.38 13.22 -5.04
CA THR A 21 -3.66 13.46 -4.36
C THR A 21 -3.49 14.32 -3.11
N LEU A 22 -2.40 14.15 -2.35
CA LEU A 22 -2.12 14.96 -1.17
C LEU A 22 -1.83 16.41 -1.53
N PHE A 23 -0.93 16.63 -2.48
CA PHE A 23 -0.37 17.94 -2.76
C PHE A 23 -1.20 18.76 -3.77
N LEU A 24 -1.87 18.12 -4.74
CA LEU A 24 -2.63 18.82 -5.78
C LEU A 24 -4.13 18.86 -5.51
N VAL A 25 -4.70 17.77 -4.96
CA VAL A 25 -6.15 17.67 -4.73
C VAL A 25 -6.51 18.09 -3.30
N GLY A 26 -5.55 18.08 -2.37
CA GLY A 26 -5.78 18.42 -0.96
C GLY A 26 -6.62 17.38 -0.20
N GLN A 27 -6.88 16.22 -0.80
CA GLN A 27 -7.65 15.14 -0.18
C GLN A 27 -6.73 14.26 0.67
N ALA A 28 -6.48 14.69 1.89
CA ALA A 28 -5.58 14.02 2.82
C ALA A 28 -5.95 12.55 3.09
N LEU A 29 -7.24 12.22 3.17
CA LEU A 29 -7.70 10.85 3.42
C LEU A 29 -7.44 9.93 2.22
N THR A 30 -7.85 10.37 1.03
CA THR A 30 -7.61 9.66 -0.23
C THR A 30 -6.12 9.46 -0.45
N ALA A 31 -5.31 10.50 -0.22
CA ALA A 31 -3.86 10.42 -0.27
C ALA A 31 -3.28 9.41 0.72
N ALA A 32 -3.73 9.41 1.97
CA ALA A 32 -3.27 8.47 2.99
C ALA A 32 -3.59 7.01 2.61
N ILE A 33 -4.74 6.77 1.97
CA ILE A 33 -5.12 5.46 1.43
C ILE A 33 -4.14 5.01 0.33
N TRP A 34 -3.93 5.85 -0.69
CA TRP A 34 -3.05 5.53 -1.83
C TRP A 34 -1.59 5.33 -1.38
N LEU A 35 -1.10 6.19 -0.47
CA LEU A 35 0.25 6.08 0.10
C LEU A 35 0.40 4.81 0.95
N SER A 36 -0.57 4.47 1.79
CA SER A 36 -0.55 3.27 2.63
C SER A 36 -0.59 1.98 1.80
N PHE A 37 -1.42 1.96 0.76
CA PHE A 37 -1.55 0.82 -0.14
C PHE A 37 -0.27 0.63 -0.98
N GLY A 38 0.28 1.71 -1.53
CA GLY A 38 1.54 1.67 -2.28
C GLY A 38 2.70 1.14 -1.43
N ASN A 39 2.80 1.60 -0.18
CA ASN A 39 3.82 1.13 0.76
C ASN A 39 3.61 -0.33 1.18
N GLY A 40 2.35 -0.74 1.38
CA GLY A 40 1.99 -2.14 1.66
C GLY A 40 2.48 -3.09 0.56
N LEU A 41 2.24 -2.74 -0.71
CA LEU A 41 2.71 -3.54 -1.86
C LEU A 41 4.23 -3.62 -1.95
N LEU A 42 4.94 -2.51 -1.68
CA LEU A 42 6.40 -2.49 -1.65
C LEU A 42 6.96 -3.46 -0.60
N LEU A 43 6.36 -3.46 0.60
CA LEU A 43 6.77 -4.33 1.70
C LEU A 43 6.52 -5.83 1.43
N THR A 44 5.53 -6.17 0.59
CA THR A 44 5.28 -7.58 0.21
C THR A 44 6.37 -8.16 -0.70
N SER A 45 7.08 -7.31 -1.45
CA SER A 45 8.17 -7.76 -2.32
C SER A 45 9.52 -7.86 -1.60
N LEU A 46 9.65 -7.31 -0.40
CA LEU A 46 10.81 -7.52 0.47
C LEU A 46 10.66 -8.89 1.16
N ARG A 47 10.75 -9.97 0.37
CA ARG A 47 10.94 -11.32 0.89
C ARG A 47 12.39 -11.41 1.38
N PHE A 48 12.58 -11.62 2.67
CA PHE A 48 13.91 -11.77 3.24
C PHE A 48 14.48 -13.13 2.81
N THR A 49 15.56 -13.11 2.05
CA THR A 49 16.36 -14.30 1.78
C THR A 49 17.27 -14.50 2.99
N ARG A 50 17.11 -15.62 3.70
CA ARG A 50 18.03 -16.00 4.78
C ARG A 50 18.98 -17.06 4.22
N VAL A 51 20.26 -16.98 4.60
CA VAL A 51 21.24 -18.02 4.27
C VAL A 51 21.17 -19.08 5.36
N ASN A 52 20.97 -20.33 4.96
CA ASN A 52 20.81 -21.46 5.86
C ASN A 52 22.17 -21.91 6.39
N GLU A 53 22.17 -22.82 7.38
CA GLU A 53 23.41 -23.42 7.92
C GLU A 53 24.24 -24.16 6.86
N PHE A 54 23.64 -24.48 5.70
CA PHE A 54 24.26 -25.12 4.55
C PHE A 54 24.73 -24.14 3.45
N GLY A 55 24.64 -22.82 3.67
CA GLY A 55 25.05 -21.82 2.69
C GLY A 55 24.06 -21.56 1.55
N GLU A 56 22.90 -22.22 1.57
CA GLU A 56 21.85 -22.02 0.56
C GLU A 56 20.95 -20.83 0.90
N ALA A 57 20.52 -20.10 -0.14
CA ALA A 57 19.65 -18.94 -0.04
C ALA A 57 18.18 -19.40 -0.01
N GLU A 58 17.61 -19.58 1.18
CA GLU A 58 16.21 -19.97 1.34
C GLU A 58 15.31 -18.73 1.43
N GLN A 59 14.24 -18.73 0.63
CA GLN A 59 13.22 -17.68 0.71
C GLN A 59 12.38 -17.91 1.96
N GLN A 60 12.52 -17.06 2.98
CA GLN A 60 11.64 -17.17 4.14
C GLN A 60 10.18 -16.93 3.71
N PRO A 61 9.23 -17.75 4.20
CA PRO A 61 7.82 -17.53 3.96
C PRO A 61 7.43 -16.15 4.49
N VAL A 62 6.62 -15.42 3.73
CA VAL A 62 6.13 -14.10 4.14
C VAL A 62 5.39 -14.26 5.48
N PRO A 63 5.79 -13.52 6.53
CA PRO A 63 5.14 -13.62 7.83
C PRO A 63 3.63 -13.38 7.70
N LYS A 64 2.81 -14.30 8.23
CA LYS A 64 1.34 -14.20 8.17
C LYS A 64 0.83 -12.85 8.70
N ALA A 65 1.52 -12.27 9.69
CA ALA A 65 1.23 -10.94 10.23
C ALA A 65 1.25 -9.83 9.17
N ARG A 66 2.17 -9.88 8.18
CA ARG A 66 2.21 -8.90 7.08
C ARG A 66 1.02 -9.03 6.14
N VAL A 67 0.57 -10.27 5.91
CA VAL A 67 -0.61 -10.54 5.07
C VAL A 67 -1.87 -10.00 5.74
N TYR A 68 -2.05 -10.28 7.04
CA TYR A 68 -3.19 -9.76 7.80
C TYR A 68 -3.17 -8.23 7.92
N ALA A 69 -2.00 -7.62 8.15
CA ALA A 69 -1.85 -6.18 8.17
C ALA A 69 -2.19 -5.55 6.82
N GLY A 70 -1.75 -6.15 5.71
CA GLY A 70 -2.12 -5.73 4.37
C GLY A 70 -3.64 -5.77 4.17
N ILE A 71 -4.27 -6.93 4.42
CA ILE A 71 -5.73 -7.09 4.29
C ILE A 71 -6.49 -6.07 5.16
N PHE A 72 -6.06 -5.88 6.42
CA PHE A 72 -6.64 -4.90 7.33
C PHE A 72 -6.59 -3.49 6.76
N LEU A 73 -5.44 -3.05 6.24
CA LEU A 73 -5.28 -1.73 5.62
C LEU A 73 -6.17 -1.55 4.39
N ILE A 74 -6.39 -2.61 3.61
CA ILE A 74 -7.30 -2.59 2.45
C ILE A 74 -8.75 -2.40 2.91
N VAL A 75 -9.19 -3.15 3.91
CA VAL A 75 -10.55 -3.02 4.46
C VAL A 75 -10.75 -1.63 5.08
N LEU A 76 -9.76 -1.16 5.85
CA LEU A 76 -9.79 0.16 6.48
C LEU A 76 -9.87 1.27 5.42
N ALA A 77 -9.09 1.17 4.34
CA ALA A 77 -9.17 2.09 3.21
C ALA A 77 -10.56 2.12 2.57
N GLY A 78 -11.20 0.97 2.37
CA GLY A 78 -12.57 0.89 1.84
C GLY A 78 -13.60 1.60 2.74
N ILE A 79 -13.47 1.43 4.06
CA ILE A 79 -14.34 2.10 5.04
C ILE A 79 -14.12 3.62 5.01
N LEU A 80 -12.87 4.06 4.98
CA LEU A 80 -12.51 5.48 4.93
C LEU A 80 -12.98 6.14 3.63
N LEU A 81 -12.91 5.43 2.50
CA LEU A 81 -13.45 5.92 1.22
C LEU A 81 -14.97 6.08 1.26
N LEU A 82 -15.70 5.13 1.85
CA LEU A 82 -17.14 5.28 2.08
C LEU A 82 -17.46 6.50 2.95
N LEU A 83 -16.68 6.72 3.99
CA LEU A 83 -16.82 7.87 4.88
C LEU A 83 -16.57 9.19 4.13
N GLN A 84 -15.54 9.24 3.28
CA GLN A 84 -15.28 10.39 2.39
C GLN A 84 -16.47 10.68 1.49
N ILE A 85 -17.03 9.66 0.82
CA ILE A 85 -18.18 9.82 -0.08
C ILE A 85 -19.37 10.43 0.67
N ILE A 86 -19.63 9.98 1.90
CA ILE A 86 -20.73 10.51 2.71
C ILE A 86 -20.46 11.98 3.07
N GLN A 87 -19.23 12.34 3.42
CA GLN A 87 -18.85 13.72 3.73
C GLN A 87 -18.97 14.63 2.51
N ASP A 88 -18.51 14.18 1.35
CA ASP A 88 -18.59 14.92 0.08
C ASP A 88 -20.06 15.12 -0.35
N LEU A 89 -20.94 14.13 -0.10
CA LEU A 89 -22.39 14.27 -0.34
C LEU A 89 -23.08 15.22 0.64
N GLN A 90 -22.54 15.39 1.85
CA GLN A 90 -23.07 16.29 2.88
C GLN A 90 -22.55 17.72 2.77
N GLN A 91 -21.46 17.95 2.05
CA GLN A 91 -21.01 19.30 1.72
C GLN A 91 -21.87 19.84 0.57
N PRO A 92 -22.72 20.86 0.80
CA PRO A 92 -23.39 21.53 -0.30
C PRO A 92 -22.30 22.18 -1.15
N ALA A 93 -22.32 21.91 -2.46
CA ALA A 93 -21.51 22.66 -3.41
C ALA A 93 -21.77 24.15 -3.19
N ALA A 94 -20.78 24.86 -2.66
CA ALA A 94 -20.79 26.31 -2.55
C ALA A 94 -20.59 26.94 -3.93
#